data_AF-A0A0R0EU07-F1
#
_entry.id   AF-A0A0R0EU07-F1
#
_cell.length_a   1.000
_cell.length_b   1.000
_cell.length_c   1.000
_cell.angle_alpha   90.00
_cell.angle_beta   90.00
_cell.angle_gamma   90.00
#
_symmetry.space_group_name_H-M   'P 1'
#
loop_
_entity.id
_entity.type
_entity.pdbx_description
1 polymer ?
#
loop_
_entity_poly.entity_id
_entity_poly.type
_entity_poly.pdbx_seq_one_letter_code
_entity_poly.pdbx_strand_id
1 'polypeptide(L)'
;MECFYFHGSQCEKVKVLEQCQLSPPPGSAPPTSLPLSFLDIPWFYCVPESYFYEFPHSSNHFLETVLPNLKHSLSLTLQHFFPFTGNLVFPPKPQFPYIHYIHENSISFTIAESTAEFPLLIANTATDKEDGTWLFPLIADGRAFYRFIKFWTSYVTKTKCDVASSSQALLPLLNRDIIEDPKGLKLILWKE
;
A
#
# COMPACT_ATOMS: atom_id res chain seq x y z
N MET A 1 -2.79 0.17 -5.19
CA MET A 1 -3.47 0.43 -6.49
C MET A 1 -4.32 1.65 -6.30
N GLU A 2 -3.66 2.80 -6.23
CA GLU A 2 -4.27 4.06 -6.66
C GLU A 2 -3.74 4.31 -8.07
N CYS A 3 -4.65 4.71 -8.96
CA CYS A 3 -4.38 4.95 -10.36
C CYS A 3 -3.80 6.36 -10.56
N PHE A 4 -2.73 6.38 -11.34
CA PHE A 4 -1.99 7.45 -12.01
C PHE A 4 -2.49 8.91 -11.92
N TYR A 5 -1.54 9.81 -11.62
CA TYR A 5 -1.49 11.15 -12.21
C TYR A 5 -0.47 11.10 -13.36
N PHE A 6 -0.93 11.32 -14.60
CA PHE A 6 -0.05 11.72 -15.70
C PHE A 6 -0.49 13.10 -16.18
N HIS A 7 0.40 14.09 -16.04
CA HIS A 7 0.29 15.35 -16.75
C HIS A 7 1.04 15.20 -18.08
N GLY A 8 0.31 14.78 -19.12
CA GLY A 8 0.91 14.58 -20.45
C GLY A 8 -0.16 14.50 -21.53
N SER A 9 -0.54 15.65 -22.08
CA SER A 9 -0.75 15.87 -23.53
C SER A 9 -1.44 14.80 -24.38
N GLN A 10 -2.49 14.13 -23.92
CA GLN A 10 -3.68 13.70 -24.69
C GLN A 10 -4.68 13.03 -23.73
N CYS A 11 -5.98 13.31 -23.87
CA CYS A 11 -7.04 12.88 -22.96
C CYS A 11 -7.26 11.37 -23.01
N GLU A 12 -6.49 10.60 -22.23
CA GLU A 12 -6.77 9.17 -22.02
C GLU A 12 -8.02 9.03 -21.14
N LYS A 13 -9.04 8.33 -21.66
CA LYS A 13 -10.29 8.10 -20.94
C LYS A 13 -10.10 6.95 -19.96
N VAL A 14 -9.97 7.29 -18.68
CA VAL A 14 -10.04 6.33 -17.58
C VAL A 14 -11.49 6.15 -17.16
N LYS A 15 -11.96 4.91 -17.18
CA LYS A 15 -13.30 4.53 -16.71
C LYS A 15 -13.16 3.73 -15.41
N VAL A 16 -13.67 4.28 -14.31
CA VAL A 16 -13.78 3.53 -13.06
C VAL A 16 -14.84 2.44 -13.23
N LEU A 17 -14.43 1.19 -13.04
CA LEU A 17 -15.31 0.01 -13.12
C LEU A 17 -15.94 -0.31 -11.77
N GLU A 18 -15.15 -0.19 -10.69
CA GLU A 18 -15.62 -0.45 -9.34
C GLU A 18 -14.78 0.33 -8.31
N GLN A 19 -15.42 0.80 -7.25
CA GLN A 19 -14.75 1.33 -6.07
C GLN A 19 -15.30 0.64 -4.83
N CYS A 20 -14.42 0.04 -4.03
CA CYS A 20 -14.81 -0.67 -2.82
C CYS A 20 -13.91 -0.29 -1.65
N GLN A 21 -14.42 -0.51 -0.44
CA GLN A 21 -13.68 -0.38 0.81
C GLN A 21 -13.28 -1.77 1.28
N LEU A 22 -11.97 -1.99 1.49
CA LEU A 22 -11.45 -3.28 1.94
C LEU A 22 -10.94 -3.17 3.37
N SER A 23 -11.56 -3.93 4.28
CA SER A 23 -11.15 -4.04 5.67
C SER A 23 -10.44 -5.38 5.93
N PRO A 24 -9.71 -5.49 7.05
CA PRO A 24 -9.38 -6.79 7.62
C PRO A 24 -10.65 -7.65 7.86
N PRO A 25 -10.54 -8.99 7.89
CA PRO A 25 -11.64 -9.87 8.24
C PRO A 25 -12.20 -9.54 9.64
N PRO A 26 -13.52 -9.68 9.85
CA PRO A 26 -14.12 -9.40 11.14
C PRO A 26 -13.46 -10.20 12.28
N GLY A 27 -13.05 -9.51 13.35
CA GLY A 27 -12.42 -10.14 14.52
C GLY A 27 -10.96 -10.55 14.35
N SER A 28 -10.30 -10.23 13.22
CA SER A 28 -8.92 -10.63 12.97
C SER A 28 -7.86 -9.70 13.57
N ALA A 29 -8.19 -8.43 13.80
CA ALA A 29 -7.28 -7.42 14.33
C ALA A 29 -7.98 -6.60 15.43
N PRO A 30 -7.38 -6.43 16.61
CA PRO A 30 -7.95 -5.60 17.66
C PRO A 30 -7.73 -4.10 17.36
N PRO A 31 -8.59 -3.20 17.85
CA PRO A 31 -8.33 -1.78 17.83
C PRO A 31 -6.97 -1.49 18.46
N THR A 32 -6.12 -0.76 17.74
CA THR A 32 -4.71 -0.61 18.10
C THR A 32 -4.24 0.79 17.78
N SER A 33 -3.55 1.40 18.74
CA SER A 33 -2.82 2.66 18.54
C SER A 33 -1.33 2.36 18.47
N LEU A 34 -0.72 2.68 17.32
CA LEU A 34 0.66 2.38 17.03
C LEU A 34 1.45 3.70 16.92
N PRO A 35 2.35 4.00 17.88
CA PRO A 35 3.08 5.26 17.88
C PRO A 35 3.98 5.34 16.66
N LEU A 36 3.97 6.47 15.92
CA LEU A 36 4.87 6.62 14.77
C LEU A 36 6.33 6.56 15.23
N SER A 37 7.10 5.76 14.51
CA SER A 37 8.53 5.65 14.60
C SER A 37 9.17 6.49 13.49
N PHE A 38 10.48 6.69 13.57
CA PHE A 38 11.21 7.36 12.49
C PHE A 38 11.17 6.58 11.17
N LEU A 39 10.86 5.27 11.21
CA LEU A 39 10.73 4.41 10.04
C LEU A 39 9.45 4.67 9.24
N ASP A 40 8.44 5.25 9.88
CA ASP A 40 7.19 5.56 9.20
C ASP A 40 7.35 6.83 8.39
N ILE A 41 7.99 7.86 8.93
CA ILE A 41 8.09 9.22 8.38
C ILE A 41 8.38 9.29 6.88
N PRO A 42 9.26 8.48 6.30
CA PRO A 42 9.50 8.52 4.87
C PRO A 42 8.25 8.15 4.01
N TRP A 43 7.24 7.49 4.57
CA TRP A 43 5.97 7.18 3.88
C TRP A 43 5.18 8.41 3.42
N PHE A 44 5.34 9.54 4.08
CA PHE A 44 4.64 10.78 3.73
C PHE A 44 5.08 11.33 2.37
N TYR A 45 6.26 10.91 1.91
CA TYR A 45 6.89 11.36 0.68
C TYR A 45 6.86 10.25 -0.40
N CYS A 46 6.05 9.20 -0.20
CA CYS A 46 6.01 8.06 -1.12
C CYS A 46 5.27 8.40 -2.42
N VAL A 47 5.91 8.12 -3.55
CA VAL A 47 5.28 8.11 -4.88
C VAL A 47 4.62 6.74 -5.09
N PRO A 48 3.40 6.65 -5.65
CA PRO A 48 2.75 5.37 -5.90
C PRO A 48 3.62 4.44 -6.77
N GLU A 49 4.00 3.27 -6.26
CA GLU A 49 4.61 2.22 -7.09
C GLU A 49 3.54 1.59 -7.98
N SER A 50 3.74 1.66 -9.30
CA SER A 50 2.90 1.02 -10.30
C SER A 50 3.49 -0.33 -10.71
N TYR A 51 2.67 -1.38 -10.71
CA TYR A 51 3.03 -2.70 -11.21
C TYR A 51 2.21 -2.98 -12.47
N PHE A 52 2.90 -3.35 -13.55
CA PHE A 52 2.28 -3.64 -14.85
C PHE A 52 2.34 -5.15 -15.13
N TYR A 53 1.21 -5.73 -15.54
CA TYR A 53 1.10 -7.13 -15.89
C TYR A 53 0.34 -7.27 -17.19
N GLU A 54 0.84 -8.09 -18.09
CA GLU A 54 0.09 -8.47 -19.30
C GLU A 54 -1.03 -9.45 -18.92
N PHE A 55 -2.24 -9.19 -19.41
CA PHE A 55 -3.42 -10.00 -19.11
C PHE A 55 -4.16 -10.32 -20.41
N PRO A 56 -4.06 -11.55 -20.96
CA PRO A 56 -4.56 -11.90 -22.28
C PRO A 56 -6.07 -12.21 -22.30
N HIS A 57 -6.86 -11.60 -21.40
CA HIS A 57 -8.30 -11.82 -21.29
C HIS A 57 -9.06 -10.49 -21.16
N SER A 58 -10.36 -10.52 -21.41
CA SER A 58 -11.21 -9.32 -21.35
C SER A 58 -11.35 -8.76 -19.92
N SER A 59 -11.70 -7.48 -19.83
CA SER A 59 -12.00 -6.82 -18.56
C SER A 59 -13.12 -7.52 -17.78
N ASN A 60 -14.15 -8.04 -18.46
CA ASN A 60 -15.20 -8.84 -17.81
C ASN A 60 -14.65 -10.12 -17.17
N HIS A 61 -13.76 -10.82 -17.87
CA HIS A 61 -13.11 -12.01 -17.31
C HIS A 61 -12.28 -11.66 -16.06
N PHE A 62 -11.57 -10.52 -16.08
CA PHE A 62 -10.86 -10.02 -14.89
C PHE A 62 -11.80 -9.78 -13.71
N LEU A 63 -12.92 -9.08 -13.94
CA LEU A 63 -13.91 -8.75 -12.91
C LEU A 63 -14.55 -10.01 -12.28
N GLU A 64 -14.78 -11.06 -13.08
CA GLU A 64 -15.44 -12.28 -12.62
C GLU A 64 -14.48 -13.27 -11.95
N THR A 65 -13.25 -13.40 -12.44
CA THR A 65 -12.34 -14.49 -12.02
C THR A 65 -11.19 -14.05 -11.13
N VAL A 66 -10.62 -12.87 -11.38
CA VAL A 66 -9.40 -12.39 -10.70
C VAL A 66 -9.76 -11.45 -9.57
N LEU A 67 -10.67 -10.50 -9.81
CA LEU A 67 -11.02 -9.46 -8.87
C LEU A 67 -11.55 -9.98 -7.52
N PRO A 68 -12.43 -11.01 -7.45
CA PRO A 68 -12.90 -11.53 -6.17
C PRO A 68 -11.75 -12.12 -5.33
N ASN A 69 -10.83 -12.84 -5.99
CA ASN A 69 -9.64 -13.40 -5.35
C ASN A 69 -8.68 -12.31 -4.87
N LEU A 70 -8.49 -11.24 -5.64
CA LEU A 70 -7.69 -10.09 -5.23
C LEU A 70 -8.27 -9.40 -3.99
N LYS A 71 -9.58 -9.11 -3.98
CA LYS A 71 -10.23 -8.50 -2.80
C LYS A 71 -10.12 -9.39 -1.57
N HIS A 72 -10.37 -10.69 -1.72
CA HIS A 72 -10.32 -11.64 -0.62
C HIS A 72 -8.90 -11.79 -0.04
N SER A 73 -7.91 -12.01 -0.90
CA SER A 73 -6.50 -12.12 -0.51
C SER A 73 -5.96 -10.82 0.11
N LEU A 74 -6.42 -9.67 -0.37
CA LEU A 74 -6.06 -8.36 0.19
C LEU A 74 -6.67 -8.19 1.59
N SER A 75 -7.95 -8.50 1.79
CA SER A 75 -8.56 -8.52 3.12
C SER A 75 -7.77 -9.41 4.09
N LEU A 76 -7.46 -10.66 3.70
CA LEU A 76 -6.63 -11.56 4.52
C LEU A 76 -5.23 -11.01 4.80
N THR A 77 -4.63 -10.26 3.88
CA THR A 77 -3.33 -9.61 4.11
C THR A 77 -3.45 -8.48 5.13
N LEU A 78 -4.52 -7.67 5.03
CA LEU A 78 -4.77 -6.55 5.93
C LEU A 78 -4.98 -6.98 7.38
N GLN A 79 -5.31 -8.23 7.68
CA GLN A 79 -5.33 -8.70 9.07
C GLN A 79 -3.97 -8.65 9.75
N HIS A 80 -2.90 -8.86 8.97
CA HIS A 80 -1.52 -8.82 9.47
C HIS A 80 -0.95 -7.41 9.35
N PHE A 81 -1.29 -6.72 8.27
CA PHE A 81 -0.84 -5.34 7.97
C PHE A 81 -1.93 -4.31 8.27
N PHE A 82 -2.73 -4.52 9.31
CA PHE A 82 -3.86 -3.65 9.65
C PHE A 82 -3.47 -2.18 9.87
N PRO A 83 -2.24 -1.81 10.29
CA PRO A 83 -1.87 -0.40 10.36
C PRO A 83 -2.01 0.36 9.02
N PHE A 84 -1.97 -0.33 7.88
CA PHE A 84 -2.23 0.30 6.57
C PHE A 84 -3.68 0.72 6.35
N THR A 85 -4.60 0.17 7.14
CA THR A 85 -6.00 0.63 7.16
C THR A 85 -6.23 1.73 8.20
N GLY A 86 -5.32 1.87 9.16
CA GLY A 86 -5.46 2.80 10.27
C GLY A 86 -5.37 4.27 9.83
N ASN A 87 -6.04 5.14 10.57
CA ASN A 87 -5.95 6.57 10.37
C ASN A 87 -4.73 7.14 11.07
N LEU A 88 -4.03 8.04 10.40
CA LEU A 88 -2.98 8.82 11.02
C LEU A 88 -3.58 9.93 11.89
N VAL A 89 -3.22 9.96 13.17
CA VAL A 89 -3.69 10.94 14.14
C VAL A 89 -2.54 11.88 14.53
N PHE A 90 -2.80 13.18 14.44
CA PHE A 90 -1.90 14.25 14.92
C PHE A 90 -2.48 14.88 16.19
N PRO A 91 -2.11 14.37 17.37
CA PRO A 91 -2.54 14.98 18.62
C PRO A 91 -1.84 16.33 18.86
N PRO A 92 -2.39 17.19 19.74
CA PRO A 92 -1.70 18.41 20.16
C PRO A 92 -0.33 18.10 20.78
N LYS A 93 0.68 18.94 20.47
CA LYS A 93 2.00 18.90 21.12
C LYS A 93 1.78 18.95 22.65
N PRO A 94 2.49 18.15 23.47
CA PRO A 94 3.74 17.43 23.16
C PRO A 94 3.56 15.99 22.67
N GLN A 95 2.33 15.54 22.40
CA GLN A 95 2.10 14.16 21.97
C GLN A 95 2.59 13.95 20.52
N PHE A 96 3.10 12.76 20.24
CA PHE A 96 3.56 12.40 18.90
C PHE A 96 2.43 11.80 18.06
N PRO A 97 2.48 11.97 16.74
CA PRO A 97 1.56 11.31 15.84
C PRO A 97 1.61 9.79 15.95
N TYR A 98 0.46 9.14 15.72
CA TYR A 98 0.29 7.70 15.81
C TYR A 98 -0.70 7.20 14.76
N ILE A 99 -0.60 5.93 14.40
CA ILE A 99 -1.59 5.25 13.55
C ILE A 99 -2.65 4.67 14.48
N HIS A 100 -3.91 4.99 14.25
CA HIS A 100 -5.04 4.50 15.01
C HIS A 100 -5.91 3.61 14.12
N TYR A 101 -5.93 2.32 14.44
CA TYR A 101 -6.78 1.35 13.80
C TYR A 101 -8.01 1.04 14.67
N ILE A 102 -9.19 1.09 14.06
CA ILE A 102 -10.48 0.62 14.61
C ILE A 102 -11.14 -0.33 13.61
N HIS A 103 -12.12 -1.13 14.07
CA HIS A 103 -12.77 -2.15 13.21
C HIS A 103 -13.42 -1.58 11.93
N GLU A 104 -13.87 -0.33 11.95
CA GLU A 104 -14.49 0.35 10.80
C GLU A 104 -13.48 0.86 9.77
N ASN A 105 -12.17 0.70 10.04
CA ASN A 105 -11.15 1.15 9.12
C ASN A 105 -10.99 0.21 7.91
N SER A 106 -10.85 0.84 6.76
CA SER A 106 -10.72 0.21 5.46
C SER A 106 -9.78 1.01 4.57
N ILE A 107 -9.24 0.35 3.54
CA ILE A 107 -8.55 1.02 2.45
C ILE A 107 -9.48 1.20 1.26
N SER A 108 -9.32 2.31 0.54
CA SER A 108 -9.98 2.49 -0.76
C SER A 108 -9.29 1.59 -1.80
N PHE A 109 -10.08 0.79 -2.50
CA PHE A 109 -9.61 -0.08 -3.59
C PHE A 109 -10.42 0.22 -4.84
N THR A 110 -9.74 0.79 -5.84
CA THR A 110 -10.36 1.27 -7.09
C THR A 110 -9.90 0.41 -8.26
N ILE A 111 -10.87 -0.04 -9.04
CA ILE A 111 -10.67 -0.77 -10.28
C ILE A 111 -11.05 0.17 -11.41
N ALA A 112 -10.11 0.42 -12.32
CA ALA A 112 -10.33 1.28 -13.47
C ALA A 112 -9.78 0.62 -14.74
N GLU A 113 -10.42 0.93 -15.84
CA GLU A 113 -10.04 0.54 -17.20
C GLU A 113 -9.57 1.79 -17.95
N SER A 114 -8.48 1.67 -18.69
CA SER A 114 -7.96 2.74 -19.54
C SER A 114 -7.81 2.22 -20.98
N THR A 115 -8.06 3.09 -21.95
CA THR A 115 -7.77 2.83 -23.37
C THR A 115 -6.33 3.19 -23.75
N ALA A 116 -5.50 3.53 -22.77
CA ALA A 116 -4.08 3.82 -22.96
C ALA A 116 -3.33 2.61 -23.54
N GLU A 117 -2.41 2.88 -24.47
CA GLU A 117 -1.56 1.84 -25.03
C GLU A 117 -0.56 1.37 -23.96
N PHE A 118 -0.67 0.10 -23.54
CA PHE A 118 0.18 -0.48 -22.49
C PHE A 118 1.69 -0.27 -22.69
N PRO A 119 2.24 -0.36 -23.93
CA PRO A 119 3.65 -0.06 -24.17
C PRO A 119 4.03 1.40 -23.89
N LEU A 120 3.13 2.37 -24.13
CA LEU A 120 3.37 3.79 -23.84
C LEU A 120 3.38 4.05 -22.33
N LEU A 121 2.50 3.38 -21.59
CA LEU A 121 2.49 3.46 -20.12
C LEU A 121 3.80 2.96 -19.53
N ILE A 122 4.30 1.80 -19.99
CA ILE A 122 5.59 1.27 -19.54
C ILE A 122 6.75 2.17 -20.00
N ALA A 123 6.71 2.65 -21.24
CA ALA A 123 7.75 3.53 -21.77
C ALA A 123 7.86 4.84 -20.99
N ASN A 124 6.73 5.50 -20.67
CA ASN A 124 6.72 6.73 -19.90
C ASN A 124 7.32 6.54 -18.50
N THR A 125 7.12 5.38 -17.85
CA THR A 125 7.81 5.09 -16.57
C THR A 125 9.32 4.92 -16.71
N ALA A 126 9.82 4.64 -17.93
CA ALA A 126 11.24 4.47 -18.21
C ALA A 126 11.91 5.75 -18.76
N THR A 127 11.16 6.63 -19.43
CA THR A 127 11.68 7.82 -20.14
C THR A 127 11.54 9.13 -19.37
N ASP A 128 10.77 9.20 -18.28
CA ASP A 128 10.80 10.33 -17.33
C ASP A 128 12.10 10.39 -16.48
N LYS A 129 13.22 9.93 -17.06
CA LYS A 129 14.55 9.92 -16.43
C LYS A 129 15.40 11.14 -16.79
N GLU A 130 14.94 12.04 -17.66
CA GLU A 130 15.80 13.12 -18.20
C GLU A 130 15.44 14.55 -17.79
N ASP A 131 14.28 14.81 -17.18
CA ASP A 131 13.98 16.12 -16.61
C ASP A 131 14.20 16.13 -15.09
N GLY A 132 15.20 16.92 -14.66
CA GLY A 132 15.78 16.98 -13.31
C GLY A 132 14.88 17.48 -12.17
N THR A 133 13.60 17.16 -12.18
CA THR A 133 12.67 17.39 -11.07
C THR A 133 12.46 16.10 -10.30
N TRP A 134 13.53 15.57 -9.70
CA TRP A 134 13.46 14.44 -8.78
C TRP A 134 12.65 14.87 -7.54
N LEU A 135 11.34 14.70 -7.57
CA LEU A 135 10.52 14.72 -6.37
C LEU A 135 10.83 13.44 -5.59
N PHE A 136 11.77 13.58 -4.67
CA PHE A 136 12.29 12.60 -3.73
C PHE A 136 11.22 11.62 -3.20
N PRO A 137 11.35 10.30 -3.44
CA PRO A 137 10.71 9.29 -2.62
C PRO A 137 11.79 8.52 -1.86
N LEU A 138 12.19 9.06 -0.71
CA LEU A 138 12.78 8.21 0.33
C LEU A 138 11.64 7.37 0.89
N ILE A 139 11.46 6.19 0.31
CA ILE A 139 11.13 4.91 0.94
C ILE A 139 10.76 5.01 2.44
N ALA A 140 9.46 4.91 2.78
CA ALA A 140 9.04 4.19 4.00
C ALA A 140 9.81 2.88 3.99
N ASP A 141 10.46 2.44 5.07
CA ASP A 141 11.51 1.40 4.98
C ASP A 141 11.13 0.37 3.91
N GLY A 142 11.82 0.32 2.76
CA GLY A 142 11.20 -0.19 1.51
C GLY A 142 10.77 -1.64 1.66
N ARG A 143 11.39 -2.27 2.64
CA ARG A 143 11.01 -3.49 3.32
C ARG A 143 9.55 -3.57 3.76
N ALA A 144 8.92 -2.65 4.49
CA ALA A 144 7.53 -2.81 4.95
C ALA A 144 6.52 -2.93 3.79
N PHE A 145 6.57 -2.00 2.83
CA PHE A 145 5.68 -2.07 1.66
C PHE A 145 6.02 -3.26 0.75
N TYR A 146 7.31 -3.49 0.49
CA TYR A 146 7.77 -4.69 -0.23
C TYR A 146 7.31 -5.98 0.44
N ARG A 147 7.39 -6.05 1.78
CA ARG A 147 6.91 -7.20 2.58
C ARG A 147 5.41 -7.36 2.44
N PHE A 148 4.65 -6.27 2.49
CA PHE A 148 3.22 -6.30 2.25
C PHE A 148 2.88 -6.84 0.85
N ILE A 149 3.49 -6.31 -0.22
CA ILE A 149 3.26 -6.81 -1.60
C ILE A 149 3.67 -8.28 -1.73
N LYS A 150 4.83 -8.66 -1.17
CA LYS A 150 5.31 -10.04 -1.19
C LYS A 150 4.43 -11.00 -0.38
N PHE A 151 3.88 -10.52 0.73
CA PHE A 151 2.96 -11.27 1.56
C PHE A 151 1.61 -11.43 0.85
N TRP A 152 1.08 -10.36 0.25
CA TRP A 152 -0.17 -10.38 -0.50
C TRP A 152 -0.10 -11.30 -1.72
N THR A 153 0.95 -11.19 -2.53
CA THR A 153 1.18 -12.08 -3.69
C THR A 153 1.30 -13.54 -3.27
N SER A 154 1.82 -13.84 -2.07
CA SER A 154 1.82 -15.19 -1.54
C SER A 154 0.41 -15.73 -1.27
N TYR A 155 -0.51 -14.91 -0.75
CA TYR A 155 -1.91 -15.28 -0.56
C TYR A 155 -2.67 -15.49 -1.88
N VAL A 156 -2.31 -14.72 -2.92
CA VAL A 156 -2.92 -14.87 -4.26
C VAL A 156 -2.47 -16.18 -4.94
N THR A 157 -1.23 -16.59 -4.74
CA THR A 157 -0.61 -17.70 -5.49
C THR A 157 -0.63 -19.04 -4.75
N LYS A 158 -0.80 -19.05 -3.43
CA LYS A 158 -0.66 -20.25 -2.60
C LYS A 158 -1.97 -20.68 -1.94
N THR A 159 -2.10 -21.98 -1.72
CA THR A 159 -3.16 -22.54 -0.87
C THR A 159 -2.93 -22.14 0.59
N LYS A 160 -3.98 -22.04 1.41
CA LYS A 160 -3.89 -21.57 2.82
C LYS A 160 -2.77 -22.24 3.64
N CYS A 161 -2.50 -23.54 3.40
CA CYS A 161 -1.47 -24.29 4.11
C CYS A 161 -0.04 -23.79 3.80
N ASP A 162 0.25 -23.42 2.56
CA ASP A 162 1.60 -23.01 2.14
C ASP A 162 1.94 -21.57 2.56
N VAL A 163 0.91 -20.75 2.80
CA VAL A 163 1.07 -19.37 3.26
C VAL A 163 1.63 -19.34 4.69
N ALA A 164 1.16 -20.21 5.59
CA ALA A 164 1.55 -20.18 7.00
C ALA A 164 3.07 -20.41 7.23
N SER A 165 3.68 -21.30 6.45
CA SER A 165 5.11 -21.65 6.61
C SER A 165 6.05 -20.64 5.95
N SER A 166 5.64 -20.05 4.82
CA SER A 166 6.50 -19.16 4.04
C SER A 166 6.43 -17.70 4.46
N SER A 167 5.37 -17.31 5.19
CA SER A 167 5.03 -15.90 5.39
C SER A 167 5.42 -15.33 6.75
N GLN A 168 5.84 -16.15 7.72
CA GLN A 168 6.24 -15.66 9.05
C GLN A 168 7.36 -14.60 8.97
N ALA A 169 8.35 -14.81 8.11
CA ALA A 169 9.45 -13.86 7.90
C ALA A 169 9.01 -12.54 7.24
N LEU A 170 7.82 -12.52 6.63
CA LEU A 170 7.25 -11.37 5.94
C LEU A 170 6.26 -10.58 6.79
N LEU A 171 5.86 -11.09 7.96
CA LEU A 171 4.96 -10.39 8.87
C LEU A 171 5.53 -9.03 9.30
N PRO A 172 4.67 -8.02 9.50
CA PRO A 172 5.12 -6.71 9.96
C PRO A 172 5.55 -6.76 11.42
N LEU A 173 6.56 -5.97 11.76
CA LEU A 173 6.97 -5.74 13.15
C LEU A 173 6.02 -4.72 13.79
N LEU A 174 4.97 -5.23 14.43
CA LEU A 174 3.99 -4.40 15.13
C LEU A 174 4.48 -3.93 16.50
N ASN A 175 5.38 -4.68 17.14
CA ASN A 175 5.98 -4.29 18.41
C ASN A 175 7.06 -3.21 18.16
N ARG A 176 6.73 -1.95 18.47
CA ARG A 176 7.62 -0.80 18.27
C ARG A 176 8.55 -0.51 19.43
N ASP A 177 8.39 -1.19 20.57
CA ASP A 177 9.26 -1.00 21.73
C ASP A 177 10.69 -1.50 21.46
N ILE A 178 10.85 -2.32 20.42
CA ILE A 178 12.14 -2.87 19.96
C ILE A 178 12.89 -1.84 19.08
N ILE A 179 12.20 -0.82 18.57
CA ILE A 179 12.81 0.22 17.72
C ILE A 179 13.44 1.27 18.61
N GLU A 180 14.76 1.15 18.82
CA GLU A 180 15.54 2.19 19.47
C GLU A 180 15.66 3.41 18.56
N ASP A 181 15.44 4.62 19.11
CA ASP A 181 15.75 5.89 18.46
C ASP A 181 16.93 6.57 19.17
N PRO A 182 18.16 6.04 19.02
CA PRO A 182 19.32 6.49 19.79
C PRO A 182 19.72 7.94 19.47
N LYS A 183 19.30 8.47 18.33
CA LYS A 183 19.61 9.83 17.87
C LYS A 183 18.46 10.81 18.10
N GLY A 184 17.34 10.38 18.68
CA GLY A 184 16.15 11.21 18.84
C GLY A 184 15.62 11.75 17.51
N LEU A 185 15.76 10.99 16.42
CA LEU A 185 15.31 11.38 15.09
C LEU A 185 13.83 11.68 15.07
N LYS A 186 13.03 10.98 15.89
CA LYS A 186 11.60 11.27 16.06
C LYS A 186 11.40 12.72 16.52
N LEU A 187 12.15 13.19 17.50
CA LEU A 187 12.04 14.58 17.96
C LEU A 187 12.47 15.60 16.90
N ILE A 188 13.46 15.26 16.08
CA ILE A 188 13.96 16.15 15.01
C ILE A 188 12.92 16.25 13.89
N LEU A 189 12.42 15.11 13.42
CA LEU A 189 11.53 15.04 12.27
C LEU A 189 10.12 15.57 12.57
N TRP A 190 9.68 15.54 13.84
CA TRP A 190 8.38 16.09 14.26
C TRP A 190 8.45 17.50 14.87
N LYS A 191 9.61 18.17 14.76
CA LYS A 191 9.81 19.52 15.33
C LYS A 191 9.47 20.67 14.39
N GLU A 192 9.27 20.40 13.11
CA GLU A 192 8.77 21.37 12.13
C GLU A 192 7.27 21.67 12.34
#